data_AF-A0AAN8VPR1-F1
#
_entry.id   AF-A0AAN8VPR1-F1
#
_cell.length_a   1.000
_cell.length_b   1.000
_cell.length_c   1.000
_cell.angle_alpha   90.00
_cell.angle_beta   90.00
_cell.angle_gamma   90.00
#
_symmetry.space_group_name_H-M   'P 1'
#
loop_
_entity.id
_entity.type
_entity.pdbx_description
1 polymer ?
#
loop_
_entity_poly.entity_id
_entity_poly.type
_entity_poly.pdbx_seq_one_letter_code
_entity_poly.pdbx_strand_id
1 'polypeptide(L)'
;MATTEEPILACLDRLGMMLRHLEEIRANTCRSPKSSRASTPSSGTLTSEGALSSVDFSPKSLEKHCRAIDDVMVETEVKGTLIERVTLLEKRVLKLEQEAAAEKKRVDTEIAAEADKKVVKEESKMMRKEKKTHKNGLKQPVAACVKGDKHAHKEDHY
;
A
#
# COMPACT_ATOMS: atom_id res chain seq x y z
N MET A 1 -23.33 8.39 9.99
CA MET A 1 -22.17 9.29 10.13
C MET A 1 -20.98 8.58 9.52
N ALA A 2 -20.59 8.95 8.30
CA ALA A 2 -19.40 8.38 7.66
C ALA A 2 -18.17 8.95 8.36
N THR A 3 -17.37 8.09 8.99
CA THR A 3 -16.03 8.44 9.47
C THR A 3 -15.17 8.65 8.24
N THR A 4 -15.04 9.89 7.78
CA THR A 4 -14.01 10.29 6.82
C THR A 4 -12.69 10.21 7.56
N GLU A 5 -12.15 9.00 7.69
CA GLU A 5 -10.82 8.81 8.26
C GLU A 5 -9.83 9.53 7.36
N GLU A 6 -9.13 10.50 7.95
CA GLU A 6 -8.04 11.21 7.30
C GLU A 6 -7.04 10.18 6.77
N PRO A 7 -6.55 10.30 5.53
CA PRO A 7 -5.59 9.35 4.99
C PRO A 7 -4.38 9.29 5.93
N ILE A 8 -3.88 8.08 6.20
CA ILE A 8 -2.81 7.81 7.18
C ILE A 8 -1.61 8.77 7.02
N LEU A 9 -1.30 9.15 5.78
CA LEU A 9 -0.27 10.14 5.45
C LEU A 9 -0.54 11.52 6.07
N ALA A 10 -1.77 12.03 6.01
CA ALA A 10 -2.16 13.29 6.63
C ALA A 10 -2.05 13.23 8.16
N CYS A 11 -2.38 12.08 8.75
CA CYS A 11 -2.22 11.85 10.19
C CYS A 11 -0.73 11.91 10.61
N LEU A 12 0.16 11.29 9.82
CA LEU A 12 1.61 11.30 10.04
C LEU A 12 2.23 12.69 9.85
N ASP A 13 1.85 13.41 8.79
CA ASP A 13 2.31 14.79 8.56
C ASP A 13 1.88 15.72 9.70
N ARG A 14 0.62 15.61 10.14
CA ARG A 14 0.11 16.35 11.29
C ARG A 14 0.88 16.03 12.57
N LEU A 15 1.21 14.76 12.82
CA LEU A 15 2.02 14.35 13.96
C LEU A 15 3.45 14.90 13.89
N GLY A 16 4.07 14.87 12.70
CA GLY A 16 5.40 15.45 12.47
C GLY A 16 5.45 16.95 12.74
N MET A 17 4.43 17.69 12.31
CA MET A 17 4.29 19.12 12.61
C MET A 17 4.14 19.39 14.11
N MET A 18 3.32 18.60 14.81
CA MET A 18 3.14 18.73 16.26
C MET A 18 4.42 18.45 17.04
N LEU A 19 5.16 17.40 16.67
CA LEU A 19 6.44 17.07 17.31
C LEU A 19 7.47 18.18 17.12
N ARG A 20 7.56 18.74 15.92
CA ARG A 20 8.45 19.89 15.63
C ARG A 20 8.11 21.09 16.51
N HIS A 21 6.83 21.42 16.63
CA HIS A 21 6.39 22.56 17.45
C HIS A 21 6.69 22.36 18.95
N LEU A 22 6.49 21.14 19.46
CA LEU A 22 6.82 20.81 20.86
C LEU A 22 8.33 20.84 21.12
N GLU A 23 9.13 20.44 20.15
CA GLU A 23 10.59 20.51 20.24
C GLU A 23 11.11 21.95 20.20
N GLU A 24 10.49 22.81 19.41
CA GLU A 24 10.77 24.25 19.35
C GLU A 24 10.42 24.96 20.67
N ILE A 25 9.25 24.67 21.26
CA ILE A 25 8.88 25.20 22.59
C ILE A 25 9.88 24.74 23.65
N ARG A 26 10.28 23.47 23.63
CA ARG A 26 11.26 22.91 24.56
C ARG A 26 12.63 23.57 24.41
N ALA A 27 13.09 23.80 23.17
CA ALA A 27 14.35 24.47 22.88
C ALA A 27 14.34 25.95 23.35
N ASN A 28 13.21 26.63 23.21
CA ASN A 28 13.07 28.04 23.57
C ASN A 28 12.85 28.25 25.08
N THR A 29 12.34 27.25 25.80
CA THR A 29 12.15 27.32 27.25
C THR A 29 13.48 27.21 28.02
N CYS A 30 14.48 26.51 27.46
CA CYS A 30 15.82 26.39 28.05
C CYS A 30 16.72 27.63 27.83
N ARG A 31 16.37 28.52 26.91
CA ARG A 31 17.04 29.80 26.69
C ARG A 31 16.19 30.92 27.28
N SER A 32 16.12 31.00 28.61
CA SER A 32 15.47 32.13 29.27
C SER A 32 16.08 33.46 28.83
N PRO A 33 15.32 34.42 28.28
CA PRO A 33 15.66 35.83 28.36
C PRO A 33 14.64 36.47 29.32
N LYS A 34 15.10 36.86 30.50
CA LYS A 34 14.41 37.88 31.29
C LYS A 34 14.22 39.12 30.40
N SER A 35 13.03 39.39 29.86
CA SER A 35 12.55 40.75 29.54
C SER A 35 11.13 40.79 28.97
N SER A 36 10.24 41.48 29.70
CA SER A 36 9.18 42.38 29.26
C SER A 36 8.47 42.11 27.92
N ARG A 37 7.32 41.45 28.00
CA ARG A 37 6.33 41.38 26.90
C ARG A 37 5.51 42.69 26.86
N ALA A 38 5.91 43.63 26.01
CA ALA A 38 5.09 44.78 25.65
C ALA A 38 4.10 44.35 24.55
N SER A 39 2.82 44.26 24.89
CA SER A 39 1.74 43.97 23.95
C SER A 39 1.42 45.20 23.11
N THR A 40 1.53 45.09 21.78
CA THR A 40 0.96 46.06 20.83
C THR A 40 -0.51 45.70 20.56
N PRO A 41 -1.47 46.65 20.64
CA PRO A 41 -2.84 46.40 20.21
C PRO A 41 -2.94 46.65 18.71
N SER A 42 -3.09 45.59 17.91
CA SER A 42 -3.49 45.74 16.51
C SER A 42 -5.01 45.89 16.48
N SER A 43 -5.46 47.13 16.32
CA SER A 43 -6.86 47.50 16.14
C SER A 43 -7.25 47.42 14.67
N GLY A 44 -8.36 46.72 14.39
CA GLY A 44 -9.24 46.97 13.25
C GLY A 44 -9.00 46.13 12.01
N THR A 45 -9.92 45.21 11.71
CA THR A 45 -10.83 45.30 10.56
C THR A 45 -11.89 44.20 10.67
N LEU A 46 -13.15 44.62 10.83
CA LEU A 46 -14.34 43.78 10.73
C LEU A 46 -14.65 43.53 9.26
N THR A 47 -14.79 42.27 8.82
CA THR A 47 -15.82 41.86 7.86
C THR A 47 -15.95 40.33 7.76
N SER A 48 -17.21 39.89 7.86
CA SER A 48 -17.82 38.78 7.10
C SER A 48 -17.62 37.32 7.55
N GLU A 49 -18.72 36.79 8.11
CA GLU A 49 -19.30 35.46 7.82
C GLU A 49 -18.38 34.24 8.00
N GLY A 50 -18.31 33.75 9.24
CA GLY A 50 -17.72 32.45 9.54
C GLY A 50 -17.44 32.34 11.02
N ALA A 51 -18.43 31.86 11.80
CA ALA A 51 -18.27 31.55 13.21
C ALA A 51 -17.30 30.38 13.42
N LEU A 52 -16.01 30.64 13.24
CA LEU A 52 -14.95 29.89 13.89
C LEU A 52 -14.84 30.52 15.27
N SER A 53 -15.29 29.78 16.28
CA SER A 53 -15.12 30.08 17.70
C SER A 53 -13.72 30.66 17.92
N SER A 54 -13.63 31.99 18.02
CA SER A 54 -12.47 32.66 18.56
C SER A 54 -12.46 32.31 20.04
N VAL A 55 -11.82 31.18 20.38
CA VAL A 55 -11.44 30.90 21.75
C VAL A 55 -10.56 32.06 22.14
N ASP A 56 -11.15 32.99 22.88
CA ASP A 56 -10.48 34.14 23.46
C ASP A 56 -9.37 33.56 24.34
N PHE A 57 -8.10 33.54 23.87
CA PHE A 57 -6.96 32.97 24.59
C PHE A 57 -6.50 33.91 25.71
N SER A 58 -7.45 34.51 26.41
CA SER A 58 -7.20 35.25 27.64
C SER A 58 -6.89 34.23 28.75
N PRO A 59 -5.83 34.41 29.56
CA PRO A 59 -5.51 33.49 30.66
C PRO A 59 -6.71 33.21 31.59
N LYS A 60 -7.62 34.19 31.71
CA LYS A 60 -8.83 34.12 32.56
C LYS A 60 -10.00 33.32 31.95
N SER A 61 -10.04 33.12 30.63
CA SER A 61 -11.07 32.29 29.98
C SER A 61 -10.64 30.83 29.87
N LEU A 62 -9.32 30.57 29.87
CA LEU A 62 -8.75 29.22 29.84
C LEU A 62 -9.07 28.44 31.13
N GLU A 63 -9.11 29.12 32.28
CA GLU A 63 -9.49 28.54 33.58
C GLU A 63 -10.84 27.81 33.57
N LYS A 64 -11.78 28.23 32.72
CA LYS A 64 -13.10 27.58 32.61
C LYS A 64 -13.08 26.31 31.75
N HIS A 65 -12.00 26.05 31.04
CA HIS A 65 -11.86 24.96 30.06
C HIS A 65 -10.69 24.02 30.36
N CYS A 66 -9.82 24.39 31.30
CA CYS A 66 -8.70 23.57 31.74
C CYS A 66 -9.08 22.69 32.93
N ARG A 67 -8.58 21.45 32.93
CA ARG A 67 -8.58 20.57 34.11
C ARG A 67 -7.46 21.01 35.07
N ALA A 68 -7.59 20.62 36.34
CA ALA A 68 -6.56 20.89 37.34
C ALA A 68 -5.22 20.29 36.89
N ILE A 69 -4.11 21.00 37.11
CA ILE A 69 -2.79 20.59 36.64
C ILE A 69 -2.35 19.25 37.24
N ASP A 70 -2.71 18.98 38.49
CA ASP A 70 -2.40 17.74 39.20
C ASP A 70 -3.07 16.53 38.52
N ASP A 71 -4.33 16.67 38.11
CA ASP A 71 -5.05 15.61 37.37
C ASP A 71 -4.38 15.30 36.03
N VAL A 72 -3.95 16.35 35.33
CA VAL A 72 -3.25 16.22 34.04
C VAL A 72 -1.90 15.54 34.24
N MET A 73 -1.17 15.88 35.30
CA MET A 73 0.11 15.23 35.62
C MET A 73 -0.06 13.74 35.87
N VAL A 74 -1.01 13.35 36.74
CA VAL A 74 -1.30 11.94 37.03
C VAL A 74 -1.74 11.20 35.76
N GLU A 75 -2.59 11.81 34.94
CA GLU A 75 -3.01 11.22 33.66
C GLU A 75 -1.82 10.98 32.72
N THR A 76 -0.89 11.93 32.62
CA THR A 76 0.30 11.79 31.77
C THR A 76 1.30 10.77 32.29
N GLU A 77 1.43 10.60 33.60
CA GLU A 77 2.27 9.54 34.18
C GLU A 77 1.67 8.15 33.91
N VAL A 78 0.36 8.00 34.03
CA VAL A 78 -0.33 6.71 33.79
C VAL A 78 -0.35 6.35 32.30
N LYS A 79 -0.63 7.32 31.41
CA LYS A 79 -0.73 7.06 29.97
C LYS A 79 0.63 7.02 29.26
N GLY A 80 1.68 7.41 29.96
CA GLY A 80 3.02 7.55 29.40
C GLY A 80 3.15 8.78 28.50
N THR A 81 4.38 9.02 28.08
CA THR A 81 4.71 10.16 27.23
C THR A 81 4.17 9.96 25.82
N LEU A 82 3.97 11.07 25.09
CA LEU A 82 3.63 11.01 23.67
C LEU A 82 4.64 10.14 22.88
N ILE A 83 5.92 10.23 23.23
CA ILE A 83 7.01 9.47 22.59
C ILE A 83 6.79 7.97 22.75
N GLU A 84 6.50 7.49 23.95
CA GLU A 84 6.26 6.06 24.21
C GLU A 84 5.09 5.52 23.38
N ARG A 85 4.01 6.30 23.26
CA ARG A 85 2.85 5.93 22.45
C ARG A 85 3.19 5.88 20.96
N VAL A 86 3.99 6.83 20.47
CA VAL A 86 4.47 6.82 19.07
C VAL A 86 5.37 5.61 18.82
N THR A 87 6.31 5.31 19.71
CA THR A 87 7.15 4.10 19.61
C THR A 87 6.33 2.82 19.62
N LEU A 88 5.25 2.74 20.40
CA LEU A 88 4.35 1.59 20.38
C LEU A 88 3.61 1.47 19.03
N LEU A 89 3.14 2.59 18.47
CA LEU A 89 2.49 2.62 17.17
C LEU A 89 3.46 2.19 16.05
N GLU A 90 4.70 2.70 16.05
CA GLU A 90 5.73 2.30 15.09
C GLU A 90 5.98 0.79 15.11
N LYS A 91 6.10 0.20 16.31
CA LYS A 91 6.26 -1.27 16.46
C LYS A 91 5.07 -2.04 15.89
N ARG A 92 3.84 -1.56 16.12
CA ARG A 92 2.62 -2.21 15.61
C ARG A 92 2.53 -2.10 14.09
N VAL A 93 2.84 -0.94 13.53
CA VAL A 93 2.87 -0.72 12.08
C VAL A 93 3.93 -1.59 11.42
N LEU A 94 5.13 -1.66 11.98
CA LEU A 94 6.20 -2.52 11.47
C LEU A 94 5.79 -4.00 11.45
N LYS A 95 5.09 -4.47 12.51
CA LYS A 95 4.57 -5.84 12.55
C LYS A 95 3.54 -6.10 11.45
N LEU A 96 2.60 -5.17 11.24
CA LEU A 96 1.61 -5.28 10.18
C LEU A 96 2.24 -5.27 8.78
N GLU A 97 3.28 -4.45 8.57
CA GLU A 97 4.01 -4.41 7.30
C GLU A 97 4.70 -5.76 7.03
N GLN A 98 5.31 -6.37 8.04
CA GLN A 98 5.93 -7.70 7.93
C GLN A 98 4.88 -8.78 7.61
N GLU A 99 3.74 -8.76 8.27
CA GLU A 99 2.63 -9.70 8.02
C GLU A 99 2.06 -9.53 6.61
N ALA A 100 1.83 -8.29 6.17
CA ALA A 100 1.35 -7.99 4.82
C ALA A 100 2.38 -8.39 3.74
N ALA A 101 3.67 -8.16 3.98
CA ALA A 101 4.73 -8.57 3.06
C ALA A 101 4.86 -10.10 2.98
N ALA A 102 4.69 -10.80 4.10
CA ALA A 102 4.69 -12.26 4.12
C ALA A 102 3.48 -12.83 3.36
N GLU A 103 2.29 -12.26 3.54
CA GLU A 103 1.09 -12.67 2.83
C GLU A 103 1.20 -12.39 1.33
N LYS A 104 1.71 -11.22 0.94
CA LYS A 104 1.99 -10.90 -0.47
C LYS A 104 2.93 -11.93 -1.11
N LYS A 105 4.02 -12.30 -0.41
CA LYS A 105 4.93 -13.34 -0.90
C LYS A 105 4.23 -14.68 -1.09
N ARG A 106 3.32 -15.06 -0.18
CA ARG A 106 2.54 -16.31 -0.32
C ARG A 106 1.65 -16.28 -1.56
N VAL A 107 0.92 -15.19 -1.75
CA VAL A 107 0.06 -14.99 -2.93
C VAL A 107 0.90 -15.02 -4.21
N ASP A 108 2.04 -14.31 -4.24
CA ASP A 108 2.93 -14.28 -5.40
C ASP A 108 3.48 -15.68 -5.72
N THR A 109 3.84 -16.48 -4.69
CA THR A 109 4.29 -17.87 -4.90
C THR A 109 3.19 -18.80 -5.41
N GLU A 110 1.94 -18.60 -4.97
CA GLU A 110 0.81 -19.39 -5.44
C GLU A 110 0.48 -19.07 -6.91
N ILE A 111 0.50 -17.79 -7.27
CA ILE A 111 0.33 -17.33 -8.66
C ILE A 111 1.43 -17.91 -9.57
N ALA A 112 2.69 -17.85 -9.12
CA ALA A 112 3.82 -18.42 -9.87
C ALA A 112 3.66 -19.93 -10.06
N ALA A 113 3.30 -20.66 -9.00
CA ALA A 113 3.08 -22.11 -9.07
C ALA A 113 1.89 -22.48 -9.99
N GLU A 114 0.85 -21.66 -10.05
CA GLU A 114 -0.28 -21.87 -10.96
C GLU A 114 0.10 -21.58 -12.42
N ALA A 115 0.94 -20.57 -12.66
CA ALA A 115 1.49 -20.27 -13.98
C ALA A 115 2.37 -21.43 -14.50
N ASP A 116 3.27 -21.95 -13.67
CA ASP A 116 4.13 -23.08 -14.03
C ASP A 116 3.32 -24.34 -14.36
N LYS A 117 2.28 -24.64 -13.58
CA LYS A 117 1.37 -25.77 -13.87
C LYS A 117 0.66 -25.60 -15.23
N LYS A 118 0.31 -24.38 -15.62
CA LYS A 118 -0.32 -24.09 -16.93
C LYS A 118 0.68 -24.31 -18.07
N VAL A 119 1.93 -23.87 -17.92
CA VAL A 119 2.98 -24.06 -18.93
C VAL A 119 3.27 -25.56 -19.14
N VAL A 120 3.51 -26.31 -18.06
CA VAL A 120 3.78 -27.76 -18.14
C VAL A 120 2.62 -28.52 -18.79
N LYS A 121 1.38 -28.12 -18.52
CA LYS A 121 0.17 -28.73 -19.10
C LYS A 121 0.07 -28.45 -20.60
N GLU A 122 0.40 -27.25 -21.06
CA GLU A 122 0.42 -26.91 -22.50
C GLU A 122 1.55 -27.63 -23.24
N GLU A 123 2.77 -27.66 -22.70
CA GLU A 123 3.88 -28.43 -23.29
C GLU A 123 3.56 -29.92 -23.41
N SER A 124 2.95 -30.50 -22.37
CA SER A 124 2.51 -31.90 -22.36
C SER A 124 1.44 -32.20 -23.42
N LYS A 125 0.53 -31.25 -23.69
CA LYS A 125 -0.47 -31.38 -24.76
C LYS A 125 0.19 -31.30 -26.14
N MET A 126 1.16 -30.42 -26.32
CA MET A 126 1.86 -30.23 -27.59
C MET A 126 2.66 -31.49 -27.98
N MET A 127 3.43 -32.06 -27.05
CA MET A 127 4.15 -33.33 -27.27
C MET A 127 3.22 -34.51 -27.59
N ARG A 128 2.02 -34.56 -27.00
CA ARG A 128 1.02 -35.60 -27.30
C ARG A 128 0.41 -35.45 -28.71
N LYS A 129 0.29 -34.22 -29.23
CA LYS A 129 -0.17 -33.99 -30.61
C LYS A 129 0.89 -34.42 -31.62
N GLU A 130 2.16 -34.09 -31.42
CA GLU A 130 3.26 -34.50 -32.31
C GLU A 130 3.44 -36.02 -32.37
N LYS A 131 3.35 -36.72 -31.24
CA LYS A 131 3.47 -38.20 -31.24
C LYS A 131 2.31 -38.91 -31.96
N LYS A 132 1.16 -38.26 -32.16
CA LYS A 132 0.02 -38.82 -32.89
C LYS A 132 0.14 -38.65 -34.40
N THR A 133 0.78 -37.59 -34.89
CA THR A 133 0.94 -37.33 -36.34
C THR A 133 1.96 -38.27 -36.98
N HIS A 134 3.02 -38.67 -36.27
CA HIS A 134 4.05 -39.58 -36.81
C HIS A 134 3.63 -41.06 -36.96
N LYS A 135 2.50 -41.49 -36.36
CA LYS A 135 2.07 -42.91 -36.43
C LYS A 135 1.25 -43.26 -37.68
N ASN A 136 0.80 -42.26 -38.45
CA ASN A 136 -0.09 -42.49 -39.59
C ASN A 136 0.64 -42.45 -40.95
N GLY A 137 1.95 -42.15 -40.99
CA GLY A 137 2.69 -41.89 -42.23
C GLY A 137 3.39 -43.09 -42.89
N LEU A 138 3.48 -44.26 -42.24
CA LEU A 138 4.32 -45.38 -42.74
C LEU A 138 3.57 -46.50 -43.47
N LYS A 139 2.27 -46.37 -43.79
CA LYS A 139 1.48 -47.46 -44.37
C LYS A 139 1.28 -47.44 -45.89
N GLN A 140 1.97 -46.61 -46.66
CA GLN A 140 1.69 -46.47 -48.11
C GLN A 140 2.88 -46.51 -49.11
N PRO A 141 3.86 -47.43 -49.03
CA PRO A 141 4.69 -47.70 -50.21
C PRO A 141 4.31 -49.00 -50.95
N VAL A 142 3.70 -49.99 -50.30
CA VAL A 142 3.48 -51.33 -50.92
C VAL A 142 2.30 -51.34 -51.90
N ALA A 143 1.35 -50.42 -51.78
CA ALA A 143 0.19 -50.35 -52.67
C ALA A 143 0.51 -49.82 -54.08
N ALA A 144 1.62 -49.09 -54.25
CA ALA A 144 2.01 -48.52 -55.54
C ALA A 144 2.78 -49.52 -56.43
N CYS A 145 3.39 -50.56 -55.85
CA CYS A 145 4.19 -51.54 -56.62
C CYS A 145 3.36 -52.66 -57.26
N VAL A 146 2.07 -52.80 -56.94
CA VAL A 146 1.22 -53.92 -57.42
C VAL A 146 0.36 -53.51 -58.63
N LYS A 147 0.23 -52.21 -58.93
CA LYS A 147 -0.63 -51.73 -60.02
C LYS A 147 0.24 -51.44 -61.26
N GLY A 148 0.57 -52.51 -61.99
CA GLY A 148 1.40 -52.46 -63.19
C GLY A 148 0.85 -51.53 -64.28
N ASP A 149 1.75 -50.77 -64.88
CA ASP A 149 1.54 -49.97 -66.08
C ASP A 149 1.11 -50.87 -67.24
N LYS A 150 -0.11 -50.67 -67.73
CA LYS A 150 -0.54 -51.22 -69.03
C LYS A 150 -0.30 -50.16 -70.09
N HIS A 151 0.89 -50.20 -70.71
CA HIS A 151 1.12 -49.51 -71.98
C HIS A 151 0.22 -50.13 -73.05
N ALA A 152 -0.71 -49.33 -73.60
CA ALA A 152 -1.48 -49.70 -74.77
C ALA A 152 -0.61 -49.47 -76.02
N HIS A 153 -0.12 -50.56 -76.61
CA HIS A 153 0.47 -50.56 -77.95
C HIS A 153 -0.70 -50.57 -78.95
N LYS A 154 -0.88 -49.49 -79.72
CA LYS A 154 -1.70 -49.53 -80.93
C LYS A 154 -0.76 -49.81 -82.09
N GLU A 155 -0.84 -51.02 -82.63
CA GLU A 155 -0.28 -51.35 -83.93
C GLU A 155 -1.24 -50.83 -85.01
N ASP A 156 -0.73 -49.97 -85.87
CA ASP A 156 -1.35 -49.65 -87.15
C ASP A 156 -1.04 -50.80 -88.13
N HIS A 157 -2.07 -51.40 -88.72
CA HIS A 157 -1.91 -52.36 -89.80
C HIS A 157 -2.93 -52.06 -90.93
N TYR A 158 -2.34 -51.61 -92.05
CA TYR A 158 -2.79 -51.55 -93.46
C TYR A 158 -4.15 -50.94 -93.82
#